data_AF-A0A3D5FCK5-F1
#
_entry.id   AF-A0A3D5FCK5-F1
#
_cell.length_a   1.000
_cell.length_b   1.000
_cell.length_c   1.000
_cell.angle_alpha   90.00
_cell.angle_beta   90.00
_cell.angle_gamma   90.00
#
_symmetry.space_group_name_H-M   'P 1'
#
loop_
_entity.id
_entity.type
_entity.pdbx_description
1 polymer ?
#
loop_
_entity_poly.entity_id
_entity_poly.type
_entity_poly.pdbx_seq_one_letter_code
_entity_poly.pdbx_strand_id
1 'polypeptide(L)' 'SAGQQRRVALSRLWLKQATYWILDEPFTALDTDGIELLETHMREHVANQGAIITTSHQPLSKQAGPFTELVLEYRL' A
#
# COMPACT_ATOMS: atom_id res chain seq x y z
N SER A 1 -8.19 -19.66 -0.24
CA SER A 1 -7.61 -19.29 1.07
C SER A 1 -7.60 -17.76 1.21
N ALA A 2 -7.46 -17.23 2.43
CA ALA A 2 -7.40 -15.79 2.67
C ALA A 2 -6.32 -15.09 1.83
N GLY A 3 -5.15 -15.73 1.64
CA GLY A 3 -4.08 -15.21 0.79
C GLY A 3 -4.44 -15.09 -0.71
N GLN A 4 -5.28 -15.99 -1.25
CA GLN A 4 -5.75 -15.85 -2.63
C GLN A 4 -6.78 -14.73 -2.78
N GLN A 5 -7.68 -14.56 -1.82
CA GLN A 5 -8.61 -13.42 -1.83
C GLN A 5 -7.86 -12.08 -1.75
N ARG A 6 -6.76 -12.01 -0.97
CA ARG A 6 -5.88 -10.84 -0.88
C ARG A 6 -5.16 -10.56 -2.21
N ARG A 7 -4.55 -11.58 -2.83
CA ARG A 7 -3.92 -11.44 -4.16
C ARG A 7 -4.89 -10.92 -5.21
N VAL A 8 -6.12 -11.44 -5.24
CA VAL A 8 -7.17 -10.96 -6.15
C VAL A 8 -7.55 -9.50 -5.86
N ALA A 9 -7.63 -9.10 -4.59
CA ALA A 9 -7.88 -7.72 -4.22
C ALA A 9 -6.76 -6.77 -4.67
N LEU A 10 -5.49 -7.16 -4.50
CA LEU A 10 -4.34 -6.40 -5.01
C LEU A 10 -4.31 -6.34 -6.54
N SER A 11 -4.63 -7.44 -7.23
CA SER A 11 -4.73 -7.44 -8.70
C SER A 11 -5.79 -6.47 -9.20
N ARG A 12 -6.90 -6.28 -8.46
CA ARG A 12 -7.92 -5.27 -8.81
C ARG A 12 -7.41 -3.84 -8.68
N LEU A 13 -6.45 -3.57 -7.79
CA LEU A 13 -5.81 -2.27 -7.67
C LEU A 13 -5.04 -1.93 -8.96
N TRP A 14 -4.29 -2.90 -9.50
CA TRP A 14 -3.51 -2.72 -10.73
C TRP A 14 -4.36 -2.65 -12.00
N LEU A 15 -5.49 -3.35 -12.03
CA LEU A 15 -6.39 -3.32 -13.18
C LEU A 15 -7.22 -2.03 -13.27
N LYS A 16 -7.29 -1.25 -12.19
CA LYS A 16 -7.99 0.04 -12.18
C LYS A 16 -6.99 1.18 -12.26
N GLN A 17 -7.07 1.96 -13.34
CA GLN A 17 -6.28 3.18 -13.53
C GLN A 17 -6.82 4.33 -12.65
N ALA A 18 -6.79 4.15 -11.33
CA ALA A 18 -7.17 5.19 -10.38
C ALA A 18 -5.93 6.01 -10.02
N THR A 19 -5.96 7.33 -10.23
CA THR A 19 -4.86 8.25 -9.86
C THR A 19 -4.61 8.28 -8.36
N TYR A 20 -5.68 8.14 -7.55
CA TYR A 20 -5.61 8.19 -6.09
C TYR A 20 -5.96 6.83 -5.50
N TRP A 21 -5.03 6.27 -4.73
CA TRP A 21 -5.25 5.03 -3.99
C TRP A 21 -5.48 5.36 -2.52
N ILE A 22 -6.54 4.80 -1.95
CA ILE A 22 -6.81 4.84 -0.52
C ILE A 22 -6.81 3.40 -0.04
N LEU A 23 -5.84 3.07 0.79
CA LEU A 23 -5.59 1.71 1.25
C LEU A 23 -5.75 1.65 2.77
N ASP A 24 -6.54 0.71 3.25
CA ASP A 24 -6.72 0.48 4.69
C ASP A 24 -5.98 -0.79 5.10
N GLU A 25 -4.94 -0.64 5.92
CA GLU A 25 -4.08 -1.73 6.41
C GLU A 25 -3.63 -2.73 5.33
N PRO A 26 -3.03 -2.28 4.20
CA PRO A 26 -2.83 -3.12 3.02
C PRO A 26 -1.78 -4.22 3.21
N PHE A 27 -0.91 -4.08 4.22
CA PHE A 27 0.11 -5.08 4.57
C PHE A 27 -0.43 -6.23 5.43
N THR A 28 -1.67 -6.13 5.92
CA THR A 28 -2.23 -7.15 6.81
C THR A 28 -2.36 -8.48 6.09
N ALA A 29 -1.80 -9.52 6.71
CA ALA A 29 -1.79 -10.90 6.22
C ALA A 29 -1.04 -11.12 4.88
N LEU A 30 -0.12 -10.21 4.52
CA LEU A 30 0.88 -10.45 3.49
C LEU A 30 2.11 -11.12 4.08
N ASP A 31 2.72 -12.02 3.31
CA ASP A 31 4.08 -12.51 3.54
C ASP A 31 5.10 -11.49 3.02
N THR A 32 6.38 -11.75 3.27
CA THR A 32 7.48 -10.87 2.86
C THR A 32 7.44 -10.54 1.36
N ASP A 33 7.21 -11.55 0.52
CA ASP A 33 7.14 -11.37 -0.93
C ASP A 33 5.94 -10.49 -1.34
N GLY A 34 4.79 -10.67 -0.68
CA GLY A 34 3.60 -9.85 -0.90
C GLY A 34 3.81 -8.39 -0.49
N ILE A 35 4.52 -8.14 0.62
CA ILE A 35 4.88 -6.79 1.06
C ILE A 35 5.79 -6.13 0.02
N GLU A 36 6.85 -6.81 -0.41
CA GLU A 36 7.81 -6.27 -1.38
C GLU A 36 7.14 -5.94 -2.73
N LEU A 37 6.24 -6.82 -3.19
CA LEU A 37 5.48 -6.61 -4.40
C LEU A 37 4.58 -5.38 -4.30
N LEU A 38 3.85 -5.23 -3.17
CA LEU A 38 3.00 -4.08 -2.95
C LEU A 38 3.80 -2.78 -2.91
N GLU A 39 4.90 -2.73 -2.17
CA GLU A 39 5.77 -1.54 -2.09
C GLU A 39 6.34 -1.16 -3.46
N THR A 40 6.76 -2.15 -4.26
CA THR A 40 7.23 -1.93 -5.63
C THR A 40 6.17 -1.25 -6.48
N HIS A 41 4.92 -1.71 -6.40
CA HIS A 41 3.82 -1.10 -7.14
C HIS A 41 3.40 0.27 -6.59
N MET A 42 3.47 0.48 -5.28
CA MET A 42 3.22 1.81 -4.69
C MET A 42 4.21 2.84 -5.25
N ARG A 43 5.50 2.46 -5.32
CA ARG A 43 6.55 3.30 -5.91
C ARG A 43 6.29 3.61 -7.38
N GLU A 44 5.95 2.60 -8.18
CA GLU A 44 5.62 2.77 -9.60
C GLU A 44 4.40 3.69 -9.80
N HIS A 45 3.37 3.52 -8.98
CA HIS A 45 2.17 4.34 -9.03
C HIS A 45 2.48 5.82 -8.75
N VAL A 46 3.26 6.11 -7.72
CA VAL A 46 3.71 7.47 -7.40
C VAL A 46 4.61 8.05 -8.49
N ALA A 47 5.53 7.25 -9.05
CA ALA A 47 6.39 7.67 -10.15
C ALA A 47 5.57 8.04 -11.41
N ASN A 48 4.43 7.39 -11.63
CA ASN A 48 3.49 7.68 -12.71
C ASN A 48 2.48 8.80 -12.37
N GLN A 49 2.87 9.73 -11.49
CA GLN A 49 2.06 10.88 -11.06
C GLN A 49 0.77 10.50 -10.30
N GLY A 50 0.71 9.29 -9.74
CA GLY A 50 -0.32 8.88 -8.80
C GLY A 50 -0.04 9.35 -7.37
N ALA A 51 -1.04 9.24 -6.50
CA ALA A 51 -0.86 9.46 -5.07
C ALA A 51 -1.54 8.36 -4.26
N ILE A 52 -0.99 8.08 -3.08
CA ILE A 52 -1.45 7.01 -2.19
C ILE A 52 -1.62 7.57 -0.79
N ILE A 53 -2.76 7.29 -0.19
CA ILE A 53 -3.01 7.46 1.24
C ILE A 53 -3.21 6.07 1.80
N THR A 54 -2.44 5.72 2.83
CA THR A 54 -2.56 4.41 3.47
C THR A 54 -2.54 4.52 4.98
N THR A 55 -3.29 3.65 5.64
CA THR A 55 -3.13 3.34 7.07
C THR A 55 -2.24 2.10 7.19
N SER A 56 -1.38 2.07 8.20
CA SER A 56 -0.74 0.82 8.59
C SER A 56 -0.28 0.83 10.04
N HIS A 57 -0.35 -0.34 10.68
CA HIS A 57 0.37 -0.62 11.92
C HIS A 57 1.85 -0.97 11.71
N GLN A 58 2.30 -1.16 10.47
CA GLN A 58 3.68 -1.50 10.12
C GLN A 58 4.35 -0.31 9.43
N PRO A 59 5.63 -0.04 9.70
CA PRO A 59 6.34 1.04 9.03
C PRO A 59 6.49 0.73 7.54
N LEU A 60 6.23 1.72 6.70
CA LEU A 60 6.46 1.63 5.27
C LEU A 60 7.98 1.68 4.99
N SER A 61 8.49 0.77 4.18
CA SER A 61 9.91 0.76 3.85
C SER A 61 10.24 1.84 2.82
N LYS A 62 11.53 2.19 2.71
CA LYS A 62 12.01 3.12 1.67
C LYS A 62 11.80 2.60 0.25
N GLN A 63 11.53 1.31 0.07
CA GLN A 63 11.26 0.69 -1.23
C GLN A 63 9.95 1.19 -1.84
N ALA A 64 8.98 1.60 -1.00
CA ALA A 64 7.71 2.15 -1.42
C ALA A 64 7.80 3.55 -2.08
N GLY A 65 8.99 4.16 -2.07
CA GLY A 65 9.23 5.49 -2.63
C GLY A 65 9.20 6.61 -1.58
N PRO A 66 9.19 7.88 -2.01
CA PRO A 66 9.11 9.01 -1.09
C PRO A 66 7.72 9.08 -0.45
N PHE A 67 7.68 9.15 0.87
CA PHE A 67 6.44 9.32 1.63
C PHE A 67 6.63 10.26 2.80
N THR A 68 5.52 10.75 3.33
CA THR A 68 5.47 11.45 4.61
C THR A 68 4.62 10.62 5.55
N GLU A 69 5.15 10.33 6.73
CA GLU A 69 4.42 9.64 7.78
C GLU A 69 3.69 10.67 8.66
N LEU A 70 2.40 10.42 8.90
CA LEU A 70 1.58 11.23 9.79
C LEU A 70 1.19 10.36 10.98
N VAL A 71 1.81 10.61 12.13
CA VAL A 71 1.42 9.97 13.39
C VAL A 71 0.28 10.78 14.00
N LEU A 72 -0.91 10.18 14.01
CA LEU A 72 -2.08 10.77 14.66
C LEU A 72 -1.99 10.53 16.17
N GLU A 73 -1.36 11.46 16.90
CA GLU A 73 -1.43 11.46 18.36
C GLU A 73 -2.83 11.90 18.81
N TYR A 74 -3.56 11.00 19.45
CA TYR A 74 -4.81 11.38 20.13
C TYR A 74 -4.46 12.11 21.43
N ARG A 75 -4.44 13.46 21.38
CA ARG A 75 -4.33 14.27 22.59
C ARG A 75 -5.71 14.35 23.25
N LEU A 76 -5.87 13.63 24.36
CA LEU A 76 -6.93 13.83 25.34
C LEU A 76 -6.65 15.08 26.19
#